data_AF-A0A8J6YVR4-F1
#
_entry.id   AF-A0A8J6YVR4-F1
#
_cell.length_a   1.000
_cell.length_b   1.000
_cell.length_c   1.000
_cell.angle_alpha   90.00
_cell.angle_beta   90.00
_cell.angle_gamma   90.00
#
_symmetry.space_group_name_H-M   'P 1'
#
loop_
_entity.id
_entity.type
_entity.pdbx_description
1 polymer ?
#
loop_
_entity_poly.entity_id
_entity_poly.type
_entity_poly.pdbx_seq_one_letter_code
_entity_poly.pdbx_strand_id
1 'polypeptide(L)'
;MSFIVKNFTFIDFNPKIGSNSVAHAKKGDAVAKVHYLIKDYLVGYGFNPQKPNGISFEDSVKGIRIEISEPSDRTEVPDHFVLNDGLQVKIYMTVDAKDSLVEFIENLINGIYLRSHSEVKIFPEYENGRIKISENGEISKGYPVRSDLLPRKVRKLTSSASFDMMVSATKLIKSLRWTSNATGSSKIFGENADGDPIVYWKTTQEHYHLAPLPPMPNISLKMRAGIAYDRDAISAAEIIWRQADVDEPLSHQLLRDAHDVKMSSKKSALMISYAALEVGVKSHISNVVPKSAWLATNAPSPPIDQIIRTYIPIIHSGRPEVENWSVLSAHFNQVKEFSKARNKLTHQGKELNFDIEKWLTLTKDLLYIFDFLEGKEWASGLISEQVIALLGWFSTRDSPENLWPKTIERARKKHLANPEQTKKIK
;
A
#
# COMPACT_ATOMS: atom_id res chain seq x y z
N MET A 1 49.24 -50.93 9.04
CA MET A 1 48.75 -51.21 7.68
C MET A 1 48.91 -49.95 6.85
N SER A 2 50.05 -49.80 6.18
CA SER A 2 50.27 -48.83 5.10
C SER A 2 49.52 -49.27 3.85
N PHE A 3 49.10 -48.36 2.96
CA PHE A 3 49.30 -48.48 1.51
C PHE A 3 48.92 -47.17 0.77
N ILE A 4 49.97 -46.51 0.26
CA ILE A 4 50.14 -45.89 -1.07
C ILE A 4 49.27 -44.70 -1.50
N VAL A 5 49.95 -43.54 -1.50
CA VAL A 5 49.71 -42.37 -2.36
C VAL A 5 50.19 -42.69 -3.77
N LYS A 6 49.37 -42.43 -4.80
CA LYS A 6 49.80 -42.38 -6.20
C LYS A 6 49.68 -40.96 -6.76
N ASN A 7 50.84 -40.52 -7.26
CA ASN A 7 51.11 -39.27 -7.96
C ASN A 7 50.17 -39.04 -9.14
N PHE A 8 49.72 -37.80 -9.32
CA PHE A 8 49.33 -37.30 -10.64
C PHE A 8 50.20 -36.10 -11.02
N THR A 9 50.78 -36.25 -12.20
CA THR A 9 51.76 -35.41 -12.86
C THR A 9 51.12 -34.10 -13.31
N PHE A 10 51.76 -32.97 -13.00
CA PHE A 10 51.45 -31.68 -13.62
C PHE A 10 51.83 -31.72 -15.10
N ILE A 11 50.86 -31.43 -15.98
CA ILE A 11 51.11 -31.08 -17.38
C ILE A 11 50.99 -29.56 -17.45
N ASP A 12 52.12 -28.90 -17.63
CA ASP A 12 52.20 -27.48 -17.97
C ASP A 12 51.55 -27.23 -19.33
N PHE A 13 50.36 -26.63 -19.33
CA PHE A 13 49.81 -25.97 -20.51
C PHE A 13 50.10 -24.47 -20.41
N ASN A 14 51.11 -24.05 -21.15
CA ASN A 14 51.51 -22.66 -21.34
C ASN A 14 50.97 -22.15 -22.69
N PRO A 15 49.82 -21.46 -22.73
CA PRO A 15 49.51 -20.62 -23.87
C PRO A 15 50.15 -19.25 -23.64
N LYS A 16 51.23 -18.98 -24.38
CA LYS A 16 51.76 -17.63 -24.58
C LYS A 16 50.66 -16.73 -25.14
N ILE A 17 49.99 -15.99 -24.28
CA ILE A 17 49.21 -14.81 -24.66
C ILE A 17 50.11 -13.60 -24.45
N GLY A 18 50.34 -12.87 -25.54
CA GLY A 18 51.17 -11.68 -25.58
C GLY A 18 50.76 -10.67 -24.50
N SER A 19 51.73 -10.32 -23.68
CA SER A 19 51.67 -9.26 -22.68
C SER A 19 51.62 -7.89 -23.35
N ASN A 20 50.44 -7.27 -23.37
CA ASN A 20 50.33 -5.81 -23.32
C ASN A 20 49.72 -5.45 -21.96
N SER A 21 50.58 -5.34 -20.94
CA SER A 21 50.19 -4.82 -19.63
C SER A 21 50.02 -3.31 -19.73
N VAL A 22 48.81 -2.87 -20.04
CA VAL A 22 48.40 -1.50 -19.71
C VAL A 22 48.19 -1.47 -18.20
N ALA A 23 48.96 -0.62 -17.52
CA ALA A 23 48.80 -0.37 -16.10
C ALA A 23 47.39 0.16 -15.83
N HIS A 24 46.50 -0.71 -15.34
CA HIS A 24 45.21 -0.29 -14.80
C HIS A 24 45.45 0.43 -13.47
N ALA A 25 45.59 1.75 -13.56
CA ALA A 25 45.29 2.61 -12.43
C ALA A 25 43.89 2.22 -11.91
N LYS A 26 43.77 1.95 -10.60
CA LYS A 26 42.47 1.78 -9.92
C LYS A 26 41.70 3.11 -10.01
N LYS A 27 41.08 3.35 -11.16
CA LYS A 27 40.02 4.33 -11.34
C LYS A 27 38.93 3.88 -10.38
N GLY A 28 38.61 4.68 -9.37
CA GLY A 28 37.44 4.40 -8.54
C GLY A 28 36.27 4.16 -9.49
N ASP A 29 35.64 2.98 -9.38
CA ASP A 29 34.55 2.56 -10.27
C ASP A 29 33.61 3.75 -10.44
N ALA A 30 33.54 4.33 -11.65
CA ALA A 30 32.63 5.42 -11.87
C ALA A 30 31.21 4.89 -11.60
N VAL A 31 30.43 5.70 -10.91
CA VAL A 31 29.06 5.34 -10.54
C VAL A 31 28.16 5.86 -11.64
N ALA A 32 27.72 4.96 -12.51
CA ALA A 32 26.69 5.21 -13.49
C ALA A 32 25.30 4.97 -12.88
N LYS A 33 24.24 5.38 -13.59
CA LYS A 33 22.86 5.30 -13.07
C LYS A 33 21.99 4.35 -13.89
N VAL A 34 21.16 3.59 -13.20
CA VAL A 34 20.06 2.82 -13.78
C VAL A 34 18.75 3.44 -13.29
N HIS A 35 17.87 3.77 -14.22
CA HIS A 35 16.56 4.31 -13.94
C HIS A 35 15.52 3.22 -14.11
N TYR A 36 14.70 3.00 -13.09
CA TYR A 36 13.61 2.04 -13.08
C TYR A 36 12.26 2.75 -13.16
N LEU A 37 11.28 2.05 -13.74
CA LEU A 37 9.89 2.48 -13.84
C LEU A 37 8.98 1.27 -13.64
N ILE A 38 8.01 1.35 -12.73
CA ILE A 38 6.88 0.43 -12.66
C ILE A 38 5.66 1.19 -13.14
N LYS A 39 4.91 0.60 -14.08
CA LYS A 39 3.60 1.10 -14.51
C LYS A 39 2.56 0.08 -14.10
N ASP A 40 1.59 0.50 -13.31
CA ASP A 40 0.49 -0.36 -12.88
C ASP A 40 -0.82 0.44 -12.81
N TYR A 41 -1.91 -0.26 -12.54
CA TYR A 41 -3.22 0.31 -12.32
C TYR A 41 -3.70 0.00 -10.91
N LEU A 42 -4.20 1.03 -10.25
CA LEU A 42 -4.99 0.91 -9.05
C LEU A 42 -6.40 0.59 -9.49
N VAL A 43 -6.73 -0.70 -9.52
CA VAL A 43 -8.07 -1.20 -9.87
C VAL A 43 -9.07 -0.81 -8.81
N GLY A 44 -10.19 -0.21 -9.25
CA GLY A 44 -11.17 0.32 -8.32
C GLY A 44 -10.59 1.51 -7.57
N TYR A 45 -9.95 2.45 -8.24
CA TYR A 45 -9.57 3.71 -7.63
C TYR A 45 -9.91 4.82 -8.64
N GLY A 46 -10.36 5.98 -8.16
CA GLY A 46 -10.75 7.10 -9.03
C GLY A 46 -10.24 8.41 -8.45
N PHE A 47 -10.00 9.40 -9.30
CA PHE A 47 -9.71 10.74 -8.82
C PHE A 47 -11.01 11.47 -8.50
N ASN A 48 -10.93 12.44 -7.60
CA ASN A 48 -11.97 13.45 -7.53
C ASN A 48 -12.05 14.13 -8.91
N PRO A 49 -13.20 14.13 -9.61
CA PRO A 49 -13.32 14.68 -10.96
C PRO A 49 -12.85 16.14 -11.10
N GLN A 50 -12.79 16.88 -9.98
CA GLN A 50 -12.34 18.27 -9.93
C GLN A 50 -10.81 18.43 -9.89
N LYS A 51 -10.04 17.33 -9.80
CA LYS A 51 -8.56 17.33 -9.76
C LYS A 51 -7.99 16.29 -10.75
N PRO A 52 -8.18 16.48 -12.07
CA PRO A 52 -7.75 15.51 -13.08
C PRO A 52 -6.22 15.37 -13.20
N ASN A 53 -5.46 16.32 -12.65
CA ASN A 53 -4.00 16.39 -12.80
C ASN A 53 -3.23 15.29 -12.02
N GLY A 54 -3.92 14.45 -11.24
CA GLY A 54 -3.30 13.42 -10.43
C GLY A 54 -2.56 13.97 -9.21
N ILE A 55 -1.70 13.12 -8.62
CA ILE A 55 -0.83 13.42 -7.48
C ILE A 55 0.57 12.86 -7.73
N SER A 56 1.59 13.54 -7.22
CA SER A 56 2.99 13.14 -7.33
C SER A 56 3.68 13.29 -5.98
N PHE A 57 4.45 12.28 -5.60
CA PHE A 57 5.19 12.20 -4.34
C PHE A 57 6.64 11.86 -4.64
N GLU A 58 7.57 12.51 -3.94
CA GLU A 58 9.00 12.27 -4.09
C GLU A 58 9.65 11.97 -2.74
N ASP A 59 10.35 10.84 -2.66
CA ASP A 59 11.26 10.47 -1.59
C ASP A 59 12.69 10.65 -2.11
N SER A 60 13.25 11.83 -1.85
CA SER A 60 14.59 12.21 -2.30
C SER A 60 15.70 11.38 -1.63
N VAL A 61 15.43 10.78 -0.45
CA VAL A 61 16.39 9.94 0.26
C VAL A 61 16.55 8.60 -0.46
N LYS A 62 15.45 8.00 -0.89
CA LYS A 62 15.46 6.74 -1.66
C LYS A 62 15.58 6.96 -3.17
N GLY A 63 15.47 8.19 -3.65
CA GLY A 63 15.43 8.52 -5.07
C GLY A 63 14.19 7.95 -5.77
N ILE A 64 13.06 7.86 -5.05
CA ILE A 64 11.79 7.30 -5.54
C ILE A 64 10.81 8.44 -5.82
N ARG A 65 10.16 8.41 -6.99
CA ARG A 65 9.02 9.29 -7.31
C ARG A 65 7.80 8.44 -7.65
N ILE A 66 6.66 8.71 -7.05
CA ILE A 66 5.40 8.01 -7.32
C ILE A 66 4.41 9.02 -7.90
N GLU A 67 3.89 8.73 -9.07
CA GLU A 67 2.83 9.50 -9.73
C GLU A 67 1.58 8.64 -9.82
N ILE A 68 0.44 9.22 -9.47
CA ILE A 68 -0.87 8.62 -9.62
C ILE A 68 -1.68 9.58 -10.47
N SER A 69 -2.17 9.16 -11.63
CA SER A 69 -2.93 10.01 -12.55
C SER A 69 -4.07 9.24 -13.22
N GLU A 70 -5.03 9.95 -13.80
CA GLU A 70 -5.94 9.29 -14.75
C GLU A 70 -5.11 8.75 -15.94
N PRO A 71 -5.52 7.62 -16.55
CA PRO A 71 -4.87 7.13 -17.76
C PRO A 71 -4.95 8.18 -18.86
N SER A 72 -3.81 8.52 -19.48
CA SER A 72 -3.72 9.55 -20.53
C SER A 72 -4.35 9.13 -21.86
N ASP A 73 -4.54 7.83 -22.06
CA ASP A 73 -5.04 7.26 -23.33
C ASP A 73 -6.34 6.50 -23.07
N ARG A 74 -7.46 7.23 -23.12
CA ARG A 74 -8.80 6.61 -23.11
C ARG A 74 -9.23 6.11 -24.50
N THR A 75 -8.42 6.33 -25.53
CA THR A 75 -8.76 6.06 -26.93
C THR A 75 -8.36 4.68 -27.43
N GLU A 76 -7.52 3.94 -26.70
CA GLU A 76 -7.13 2.56 -27.06
C GLU A 76 -8.08 1.46 -26.53
N VAL A 77 -9.11 1.79 -25.77
CA VAL A 77 -10.16 0.84 -25.35
C VAL A 77 -11.47 1.24 -26.02
N PRO A 78 -11.76 0.70 -27.23
CA PRO A 78 -12.97 1.02 -27.93
C PRO A 78 -14.16 0.40 -27.20
N ASP A 79 -15.10 1.28 -26.88
CA ASP A 79 -16.47 1.03 -26.44
C ASP A 79 -16.70 0.48 -25.02
N HIS A 80 -17.71 1.13 -24.43
CA HIS A 80 -18.46 0.83 -23.21
C HIS A 80 -18.05 1.59 -21.96
N PHE A 81 -19.06 1.99 -21.21
CA PHE A 81 -19.06 2.64 -19.91
C PHE A 81 -18.32 1.80 -18.84
N VAL A 82 -17.00 1.73 -18.95
CA VAL A 82 -16.12 1.01 -18.04
C VAL A 82 -15.70 1.98 -16.95
N LEU A 83 -16.45 2.02 -15.85
CA LEU A 83 -16.05 2.61 -14.56
C LEU A 83 -14.83 1.88 -13.93
N ASN A 84 -14.05 1.12 -14.71
CA ASN A 84 -13.10 0.11 -14.22
C ASN A 84 -11.62 0.40 -14.54
N ASP A 85 -11.27 1.50 -15.21
CA ASP A 85 -9.87 1.70 -15.66
C ASP A 85 -8.91 2.10 -14.53
N GLY A 86 -9.43 2.30 -13.32
CA GLY A 86 -8.61 2.58 -12.15
C GLY A 86 -7.79 3.87 -12.29
N LEU A 87 -6.82 4.05 -11.40
CA LEU A 87 -5.81 5.09 -11.54
C LEU A 87 -4.52 4.49 -12.08
N GLN A 88 -3.88 5.16 -13.03
CA GLN A 88 -2.54 4.77 -13.44
C GLN A 88 -1.55 5.19 -12.35
N VAL A 89 -0.71 4.25 -11.91
CA VAL A 89 0.42 4.52 -11.03
C VAL A 89 1.71 4.31 -11.78
N LYS A 90 2.58 5.32 -11.73
CA LYS A 90 3.95 5.26 -12.22
C LYS A 90 4.89 5.45 -11.04
N ILE A 91 5.75 4.47 -10.80
CA ILE A 91 6.76 4.54 -9.77
C ILE A 91 8.10 4.65 -10.50
N TYR A 92 8.91 5.64 -10.17
CA TYR A 92 10.23 5.88 -10.72
C TYR A 92 11.26 5.68 -9.62
N MET A 93 12.40 5.10 -9.94
CA MET A 93 13.55 5.03 -9.03
C MET A 93 14.84 5.21 -9.82
N THR A 94 15.83 5.88 -9.24
CA THR A 94 17.17 5.96 -9.81
C THR A 94 18.17 5.34 -8.85
N VAL A 95 18.93 4.36 -9.33
CA VAL A 95 19.90 3.62 -8.53
C VAL A 95 21.29 3.74 -9.14
N ASP A 96 22.26 4.01 -8.29
CA ASP A 96 23.67 4.02 -8.61
C ASP A 96 24.19 2.59 -8.83
N ALA A 97 24.89 2.37 -9.94
CA ALA A 97 25.39 1.06 -10.36
C ALA A 97 26.81 1.16 -10.92
N LYS A 98 27.54 0.04 -10.86
CA LYS A 98 28.85 -0.06 -11.51
C LYS A 98 28.71 0.00 -13.03
N ASP A 99 29.65 0.65 -13.70
CA ASP A 99 29.69 0.74 -15.18
C ASP A 99 29.47 -0.60 -15.87
N SER A 100 30.09 -1.68 -15.39
CA SER A 100 29.92 -3.03 -15.96
C SER A 100 28.48 -3.57 -15.91
N LEU A 101 27.69 -3.17 -14.92
CA LEU A 101 26.26 -3.54 -14.86
C LEU A 101 25.43 -2.70 -15.83
N VAL A 102 25.76 -1.40 -15.94
CA VAL A 102 25.11 -0.47 -16.88
C VAL A 102 25.38 -0.90 -18.32
N GLU A 103 26.63 -1.21 -18.66
CA GLU A 103 27.03 -1.73 -19.96
C GLU A 103 26.28 -3.03 -20.30
N PHE A 104 26.15 -3.96 -19.33
CA PHE A 104 25.37 -5.17 -19.55
C PHE A 104 23.90 -4.87 -19.87
N ILE A 105 23.26 -3.96 -19.11
CA ILE A 105 21.86 -3.58 -19.34
C ILE A 105 21.70 -2.89 -20.71
N GLU A 106 22.64 -2.03 -21.11
CA GLU A 106 22.62 -1.36 -22.42
C GLU A 106 22.71 -2.33 -23.58
N ASN A 107 23.64 -3.28 -23.51
CA ASN A 107 23.74 -4.32 -24.52
C ASN A 107 22.46 -5.16 -24.57
N LEU A 108 21.89 -5.49 -23.42
CA LEU A 108 20.65 -6.26 -23.35
C LEU A 108 19.48 -5.52 -23.99
N ILE A 109 19.36 -4.21 -23.76
CA ILE A 109 18.38 -3.34 -24.42
C ILE A 109 18.59 -3.34 -25.95
N ASN A 110 19.84 -3.35 -26.40
CA ASN A 110 20.21 -3.41 -27.81
C ASN A 110 20.07 -4.81 -28.44
N GLY A 111 19.50 -5.78 -27.71
CA GLY A 111 19.30 -7.14 -28.21
C GLY A 111 20.56 -8.01 -28.18
N ILE A 112 21.55 -7.66 -27.36
CA ILE A 112 22.81 -8.39 -27.21
C ILE A 112 22.97 -8.84 -25.75
N TYR A 113 23.03 -10.14 -25.54
CA TYR A 113 23.33 -10.74 -24.24
C TYR A 113 24.86 -10.90 -24.07
N LEU A 114 25.48 -10.06 -23.23
CA LEU A 114 26.91 -10.18 -22.93
C LEU A 114 27.20 -11.35 -21.97
N ARG A 115 28.22 -12.14 -22.29
CA ARG A 115 28.69 -13.21 -21.40
C ARG A 115 29.39 -12.60 -20.18
N SER A 116 28.83 -12.80 -19.00
CA SER A 116 29.54 -12.53 -17.76
C SER A 116 30.63 -13.60 -17.57
N HIS A 117 31.89 -13.17 -17.49
CA HIS A 117 33.04 -14.06 -17.25
C HIS A 117 32.95 -14.88 -15.94
N SER A 118 32.03 -14.51 -15.05
CA SER A 118 31.87 -15.11 -13.72
C SER A 118 30.67 -16.05 -13.57
N GLU A 119 29.77 -16.11 -14.56
CA GLU A 119 28.53 -16.91 -14.49
C GLU A 119 28.32 -17.63 -15.82
N VAL A 120 28.85 -18.85 -15.92
CA VAL A 120 28.84 -19.64 -17.16
C VAL A 120 27.44 -20.20 -17.43
N LYS A 121 26.59 -19.42 -18.11
CA LYS A 121 25.48 -19.98 -18.89
C LYS A 121 25.99 -20.34 -20.28
N ILE A 122 25.66 -21.55 -20.72
CA ILE A 122 26.07 -22.08 -22.02
C ILE A 122 25.03 -21.61 -23.05
N PHE A 123 25.45 -20.79 -24.01
CA PHE A 123 24.69 -20.45 -25.21
C PHE A 123 25.08 -21.40 -26.35
N PRO A 124 24.17 -21.72 -27.28
CA PRO A 124 22.89 -21.06 -27.55
C PRO A 124 21.74 -21.50 -26.63
N GLU A 125 20.80 -20.58 -26.38
CA GLU A 125 19.57 -20.85 -25.64
C GLU A 125 18.45 -21.23 -26.61
N TYR A 126 17.77 -22.34 -26.34
CA TYR A 126 16.65 -22.83 -27.14
C TYR A 126 15.34 -22.80 -26.36
N GLU A 127 14.27 -22.42 -27.04
CA GLU A 127 12.92 -22.58 -26.53
C GLU A 127 12.03 -23.13 -27.65
N ASN A 128 11.36 -24.25 -27.39
CA ASN A 128 10.52 -24.97 -28.37
C ASN A 128 11.27 -25.26 -29.69
N GLY A 129 12.53 -25.68 -29.60
CA GLY A 129 13.37 -26.04 -30.75
C GLY A 129 13.86 -24.87 -31.60
N ARG A 130 13.62 -23.62 -31.18
CA ARG A 130 14.13 -22.41 -31.86
C ARG A 130 15.21 -21.75 -31.02
N ILE A 131 16.28 -21.30 -31.67
CA ILE A 131 17.31 -20.47 -31.03
C ILE A 131 16.65 -19.17 -30.61
N LYS A 132 16.77 -18.82 -29.32
CA LYS A 132 16.29 -17.57 -28.75
C LYS A 132 17.43 -16.61 -28.46
N ILE A 133 18.56 -17.16 -28.01
CA ILE A 133 19.81 -16.43 -27.85
C ILE A 133 20.88 -17.25 -28.59
N SER A 134 21.49 -16.67 -29.59
CA SER A 134 22.55 -17.30 -30.39
C SER A 134 23.84 -17.46 -29.60
N GLU A 135 24.83 -18.14 -30.19
CA GLU A 135 26.16 -18.30 -29.58
C GLU A 135 26.88 -16.97 -29.35
N ASN A 136 26.71 -15.98 -30.22
CA ASN A 136 27.29 -14.65 -30.06
C ASN A 136 26.47 -13.73 -29.13
N GLY A 137 25.37 -14.23 -28.56
CA GLY A 137 24.53 -13.50 -27.62
C GLY A 137 23.41 -12.66 -28.25
N GLU A 138 23.23 -12.70 -29.58
CA GLU A 138 22.12 -12.01 -30.23
C GLU A 138 20.78 -12.60 -29.80
N ILE A 139 19.88 -11.72 -29.38
CA ILE A 139 18.54 -12.06 -28.93
C ILE A 139 17.59 -12.01 -30.12
N SER A 140 16.87 -13.12 -30.32
CA SER A 140 15.85 -13.21 -31.37
C SER A 140 14.79 -12.12 -31.20
N LYS A 141 14.42 -11.47 -32.31
CA LYS A 141 13.42 -10.40 -32.31
C LYS A 141 12.13 -10.86 -31.62
N GLY A 142 11.65 -10.07 -30.66
CA GLY A 142 10.43 -10.34 -29.91
C GLY A 142 10.54 -11.42 -28.82
N TYR A 143 11.73 -11.97 -28.57
CA TYR A 143 11.96 -12.84 -27.42
C TYR A 143 12.19 -12.02 -26.15
N PRO A 144 11.31 -12.08 -25.14
CA PRO A 144 11.55 -11.44 -23.85
C PRO A 144 12.56 -12.29 -23.08
N VAL A 145 13.74 -11.73 -22.82
CA VAL A 145 14.73 -12.39 -21.97
C VAL A 145 14.12 -12.62 -20.59
N ARG A 146 14.33 -13.81 -20.03
CA ARG A 146 13.84 -14.16 -18.69
C ARG A 146 14.78 -13.66 -17.60
N SER A 147 14.25 -13.28 -16.44
CA SER A 147 15.04 -12.75 -15.32
C SER A 147 16.03 -13.75 -14.74
N ASP A 148 15.79 -15.06 -14.90
CA ASP A 148 16.71 -16.12 -14.46
C ASP A 148 17.92 -16.26 -15.38
N LEU A 149 17.87 -15.70 -16.60
CA LEU A 149 19.03 -15.58 -17.48
C LEU A 149 19.98 -14.50 -16.98
N LEU A 150 19.48 -13.41 -16.36
CA LEU A 150 20.30 -12.28 -15.92
C LEU A 150 21.42 -12.67 -14.94
N PRO A 151 22.60 -12.00 -15.02
CA PRO A 151 23.65 -12.12 -14.03
C PRO A 151 23.11 -11.84 -12.61
N ARG A 152 23.60 -12.57 -11.60
CA ARG A 152 23.09 -12.47 -10.23
C ARG A 152 23.09 -11.04 -9.69
N LYS A 153 24.12 -10.26 -10.03
CA LYS A 153 24.23 -8.85 -9.61
C LYS A 153 23.14 -7.97 -10.23
N VAL A 154 22.87 -8.13 -11.53
CA VAL A 154 21.81 -7.38 -12.23
C VAL A 154 20.45 -7.80 -11.69
N ARG A 155 20.22 -9.11 -11.49
CA ARG A 155 18.98 -9.62 -10.90
C ARG A 155 18.74 -9.03 -9.51
N LYS A 156 19.76 -9.04 -8.65
CA LYS A 156 19.67 -8.46 -7.29
C LYS A 156 19.39 -6.97 -7.33
N LEU A 157 20.05 -6.22 -8.21
CA LEU A 157 19.83 -4.78 -8.39
C LEU A 157 18.38 -4.50 -8.77
N THR A 158 17.87 -5.18 -9.81
CA THR A 158 16.49 -5.01 -10.29
C THR A 158 15.46 -5.48 -9.27
N SER A 159 15.67 -6.61 -8.60
CA SER A 159 14.73 -7.10 -7.58
C SER A 159 14.68 -6.19 -6.35
N SER A 160 15.82 -5.64 -5.93
CA SER A 160 15.87 -4.68 -4.82
C SER A 160 15.14 -3.40 -5.17
N ALA A 161 15.43 -2.82 -6.35
CA ALA A 161 14.76 -1.60 -6.81
C ALA A 161 13.24 -1.81 -6.92
N SER A 162 12.81 -2.92 -7.54
CA SER A 162 11.39 -3.29 -7.65
C SER A 162 10.73 -3.41 -6.28
N PHE A 163 11.35 -4.13 -5.34
CA PHE A 163 10.85 -4.29 -3.99
C PHE A 163 10.72 -2.93 -3.26
N ASP A 164 11.75 -2.10 -3.30
CA ASP A 164 11.75 -0.78 -2.64
C ASP A 164 10.68 0.14 -3.22
N MET A 165 10.52 0.12 -4.55
CA MET A 165 9.46 0.86 -5.27
C MET A 165 8.07 0.38 -4.84
N MET A 166 7.84 -0.92 -4.77
CA MET A 166 6.53 -1.49 -4.41
C MET A 166 6.18 -1.28 -2.93
N VAL A 167 7.13 -1.51 -2.01
CA VAL A 167 6.96 -1.20 -0.59
C VAL A 167 6.61 0.27 -0.43
N SER A 168 7.30 1.13 -1.18
CA SER A 168 7.06 2.56 -1.16
C SER A 168 5.65 2.88 -1.66
N ALA A 169 5.30 2.50 -2.88
CA ALA A 169 3.98 2.80 -3.42
C ALA A 169 2.84 2.20 -2.58
N THR A 170 3.00 0.98 -2.05
CA THR A 170 2.05 0.34 -1.12
C THR A 170 1.79 1.23 0.09
N LYS A 171 2.85 1.67 0.79
CA LYS A 171 2.70 2.50 1.98
C LYS A 171 2.04 3.85 1.65
N LEU A 172 2.36 4.46 0.50
CA LEU A 172 1.74 5.73 0.08
C LEU A 172 0.25 5.54 -0.13
N ILE A 173 -0.13 4.50 -0.86
CA ILE A 173 -1.53 4.24 -1.19
C ILE A 173 -2.32 3.84 0.05
N LYS A 174 -1.76 3.03 0.96
CA LYS A 174 -2.36 2.76 2.28
C LYS A 174 -2.57 4.05 3.08
N SER A 175 -1.58 4.95 3.08
CA SER A 175 -1.68 6.24 3.76
C SER A 175 -2.82 7.07 3.18
N LEU A 176 -2.89 7.20 1.86
CA LEU A 176 -3.99 7.89 1.17
C LEU A 176 -5.34 7.24 1.50
N ARG A 177 -5.42 5.91 1.51
CA ARG A 177 -6.65 5.18 1.84
C ARG A 177 -7.14 5.48 3.24
N TRP A 178 -6.22 5.49 4.20
CA TRP A 178 -6.50 5.76 5.59
C TRP A 178 -6.92 7.21 5.82
N THR A 179 -6.18 8.18 5.26
CA THR A 179 -6.46 9.61 5.45
C THR A 179 -7.69 10.11 4.72
N SER A 180 -8.20 9.35 3.75
CA SER A 180 -9.36 9.74 2.96
C SER A 180 -10.58 8.84 3.15
N ASN A 181 -10.50 7.83 4.03
CA ASN A 181 -11.50 6.78 4.20
C ASN A 181 -11.93 6.12 2.87
N ALA A 182 -10.97 5.92 1.99
CA ALA A 182 -11.22 5.49 0.64
C ALA A 182 -11.59 4.00 0.57
N THR A 183 -12.82 3.69 0.20
CA THR A 183 -13.33 2.31 0.13
C THR A 183 -12.78 1.56 -1.08
N GLY A 184 -11.57 1.00 -0.97
CA GLY A 184 -11.04 0.15 -2.04
C GLY A 184 -10.47 -1.18 -1.61
N SER A 185 -10.19 -2.02 -2.61
CA SER A 185 -9.72 -3.40 -2.47
C SER A 185 -8.52 -3.50 -1.53
N SER A 186 -8.49 -4.51 -0.66
CA SER A 186 -7.30 -4.80 0.16
C SER A 186 -6.05 -5.07 -0.67
N LYS A 187 -6.21 -5.62 -1.88
CA LYS A 187 -5.16 -5.64 -2.91
C LYS A 187 -5.08 -4.27 -3.60
N ILE A 188 -3.94 -3.59 -3.45
CA ILE A 188 -3.72 -2.22 -3.93
C ILE A 188 -3.43 -2.17 -5.44
N PHE A 189 -2.57 -3.06 -5.91
CA PHE A 189 -2.19 -3.19 -7.32
C PHE A 189 -3.06 -4.25 -8.01
N GLY A 190 -3.26 -4.11 -9.32
CA GLY A 190 -4.12 -5.01 -10.10
C GLY A 190 -3.76 -6.49 -9.98
N GLU A 191 -4.69 -7.38 -10.32
CA GLU A 191 -4.58 -8.85 -10.16
C GLU A 191 -3.51 -9.57 -10.99
N ASN A 192 -2.58 -8.84 -11.59
CA ASN A 192 -1.23 -9.39 -11.73
C ASN A 192 -0.61 -9.74 -10.35
N ALA A 193 -1.26 -9.39 -9.23
CA ALA A 193 -0.83 -9.49 -7.83
C ALA A 193 -0.35 -10.86 -7.29
N ASP A 194 -0.46 -11.97 -8.02
CA ASP A 194 0.30 -13.19 -7.68
C ASP A 194 1.67 -13.24 -8.40
N GLY A 195 1.93 -12.28 -9.28
CA GLY A 195 3.16 -12.06 -10.03
C GLY A 195 3.83 -10.73 -9.67
N ASP A 196 5.15 -10.70 -9.87
CA ASP A 196 5.96 -9.50 -9.67
C ASP A 196 5.49 -8.36 -10.60
N PRO A 197 5.56 -7.09 -10.16
CA PRO A 197 5.21 -5.95 -10.99
C PRO A 197 6.03 -5.94 -12.28
N ILE A 198 5.44 -5.42 -13.36
CA ILE A 198 6.17 -5.23 -14.62
C ILE A 198 7.14 -4.07 -14.42
N VAL A 199 8.43 -4.41 -14.36
CA VAL A 199 9.52 -3.44 -14.22
C VAL A 199 10.03 -3.06 -15.59
N TYR A 200 10.20 -1.78 -15.81
CA TYR A 200 10.91 -1.19 -16.93
C TYR A 200 12.21 -0.55 -16.43
N TRP A 201 13.21 -0.48 -17.29
CA TRP A 201 14.49 0.16 -16.97
C TRP A 201 15.03 0.97 -18.14
N LYS A 202 15.97 1.86 -17.84
CA LYS A 202 16.85 2.52 -18.82
C LYS A 202 18.14 2.97 -18.15
N THR A 203 19.13 3.29 -18.96
CA THR A 203 20.43 3.82 -18.52
C THR A 203 20.62 5.22 -19.11
N THR A 204 21.42 5.37 -20.15
CA THR A 204 21.67 6.60 -20.90
C THR A 204 20.60 6.89 -21.96
N GLN A 205 19.77 5.90 -22.27
CA GLN A 205 18.76 5.99 -23.34
C GLN A 205 17.56 6.86 -22.92
N GLU A 206 16.83 7.38 -23.92
CA GLU A 206 15.68 8.24 -23.70
C GLU A 206 14.47 7.44 -23.15
N HIS A 207 14.20 6.28 -23.75
CA HIS A 207 13.00 5.49 -23.48
C HIS A 207 13.23 4.37 -22.45
N TYR A 208 12.15 3.96 -21.79
CA TYR A 208 12.13 2.82 -20.87
C TYR A 208 11.87 1.53 -21.63
N HIS A 209 12.66 0.50 -21.34
CA HIS A 209 12.54 -0.83 -21.93
C HIS A 209 12.06 -1.83 -20.88
N LEU A 210 11.30 -2.83 -21.31
CA LEU A 210 10.84 -3.90 -20.42
C LEU A 210 12.06 -4.62 -19.82
N ALA A 211 12.16 -4.67 -18.49
CA ALA A 211 13.15 -5.50 -17.83
C ALA A 211 12.73 -6.98 -17.95
N PRO A 212 13.70 -7.92 -18.03
CA PRO A 212 13.42 -9.34 -18.07
C PRO A 212 12.44 -9.80 -16.99
N LEU A 213 11.37 -10.46 -17.42
CA LEU A 213 10.30 -10.92 -16.55
C LEU A 213 10.68 -12.23 -15.84
N PRO A 214 10.20 -12.48 -14.61
CA PRO A 214 10.22 -13.81 -14.04
C PRO A 214 9.33 -14.77 -14.85
N PRO A 215 9.54 -16.10 -14.75
CA PRO A 215 8.63 -17.07 -15.34
C PRO A 215 7.22 -16.88 -14.76
N MET A 216 6.24 -16.58 -15.62
CA MET A 216 4.88 -16.21 -15.23
C MET A 216 4.06 -17.44 -14.78
N PRO A 217 3.37 -17.41 -13.64
CA PRO A 217 2.31 -18.36 -13.29
C PRO A 217 0.98 -18.05 -14.03
N ASN A 218 0.04 -19.01 -14.05
CA ASN A 218 -1.28 -18.86 -14.68
C ASN A 218 -2.16 -17.83 -13.93
N ILE A 219 -2.83 -16.94 -14.69
CA ILE A 219 -3.58 -15.76 -14.17
C ILE A 219 -5.10 -16.06 -14.05
N SER A 220 -5.78 -15.46 -13.05
CA SER A 220 -7.25 -15.45 -12.87
C SER A 220 -7.75 -14.04 -12.53
N LEU A 221 -8.93 -13.63 -13.03
CA LEU A 221 -9.49 -12.26 -12.96
C LEU A 221 -10.79 -12.14 -12.12
N LYS A 222 -10.90 -11.15 -11.20
CA LYS A 222 -12.07 -10.63 -10.45
C LYS A 222 -11.91 -9.14 -10.04
N MET A 223 -13.01 -8.37 -9.96
CA MET A 223 -13.04 -6.89 -9.87
C MET A 223 -13.69 -6.34 -8.58
N ARG A 224 -13.21 -5.21 -7.95
CA ARG A 224 -13.85 -4.37 -6.87
C ARG A 224 -13.31 -2.90 -6.75
N ALA A 225 -13.85 -2.07 -5.82
CA ALA A 225 -14.07 -0.57 -5.82
C ALA A 225 -13.01 0.42 -5.19
N GLY A 226 -13.32 1.75 -5.13
CA GLY A 226 -12.60 3.11 -5.15
C GLY A 226 -11.81 3.83 -3.99
N ILE A 227 -10.75 4.63 -4.27
CA ILE A 227 -10.24 5.78 -3.42
C ILE A 227 -10.93 7.08 -3.82
N ALA A 228 -11.30 7.94 -2.87
CA ALA A 228 -11.63 9.35 -3.08
C ALA A 228 -10.86 10.21 -2.06
N TYR A 229 -10.34 11.39 -2.44
CA TYR A 229 -9.56 12.25 -1.52
C TYR A 229 -9.72 13.76 -1.83
N ASP A 230 -9.31 14.61 -0.87
CA ASP A 230 -9.27 16.07 -0.95
C ASP A 230 -7.85 16.62 -0.63
N ARG A 231 -7.69 17.96 -0.51
CA ARG A 231 -6.37 18.56 -0.23
C ARG A 231 -5.85 18.13 1.15
N ASP A 232 -6.71 18.12 2.15
CA ASP A 232 -6.33 17.80 3.53
C ASP A 232 -5.90 16.34 3.66
N ALA A 233 -6.58 15.42 2.98
CA ALA A 233 -6.20 14.00 2.93
C ALA A 233 -4.84 13.78 2.26
N ILE A 234 -4.49 14.54 1.21
CA ILE A 234 -3.15 14.50 0.61
C ILE A 234 -2.11 14.97 1.61
N SER A 235 -2.31 16.13 2.23
CA SER A 235 -1.35 16.69 3.20
C SER A 235 -1.15 15.77 4.41
N ALA A 236 -2.22 15.16 4.91
CA ALA A 236 -2.13 14.15 5.96
C ALA A 236 -1.34 12.92 5.49
N ALA A 237 -1.59 12.44 4.25
CA ALA A 237 -0.87 11.30 3.70
C ALA A 237 0.61 11.62 3.49
N GLU A 238 0.99 12.83 3.07
CA GLU A 238 2.38 13.28 2.97
C GLU A 238 3.11 13.26 4.32
N ILE A 239 2.45 13.69 5.40
CA ILE A 239 3.01 13.67 6.75
C ILE A 239 3.28 12.22 7.19
N ILE A 240 2.29 11.33 7.01
CA ILE A 240 2.41 9.91 7.39
C ILE A 240 3.46 9.21 6.53
N TRP A 241 3.45 9.48 5.23
CA TRP A 241 4.40 8.92 4.25
C TRP A 241 5.85 9.15 4.67
N ARG A 242 6.18 10.36 5.13
CA ARG A 242 7.52 10.76 5.58
C ARG A 242 7.95 10.13 6.91
N GLN A 243 7.02 9.62 7.71
CA GLN A 243 7.34 8.95 8.97
C GLN A 243 7.69 7.48 8.71
N ALA A 244 8.93 7.07 8.95
CA ALA A 244 9.40 5.72 8.59
C ALA A 244 8.52 4.59 9.17
N ASP A 245 8.10 4.73 10.43
CA ASP A 245 7.51 3.66 11.25
C ASP A 245 5.97 3.71 11.35
N VAL A 246 5.30 4.50 10.51
CA VAL A 246 3.83 4.59 10.51
C VAL A 246 3.28 4.01 9.21
N ASP A 247 2.41 2.99 9.34
CA ASP A 247 1.62 2.39 8.27
C ASP A 247 0.12 2.44 8.66
N GLU A 248 -0.77 2.16 7.71
CA GLU A 248 -2.20 2.03 7.99
C GLU A 248 -2.43 0.98 9.10
N PRO A 249 -3.12 1.33 10.20
CA PRO A 249 -3.37 0.39 11.29
C PRO A 249 -4.12 -0.87 10.81
N LEU A 250 -3.76 -2.03 11.36
CA LEU A 250 -4.39 -3.32 11.01
C LEU A 250 -5.92 -3.29 11.18
N SER A 251 -6.43 -2.54 12.17
CA SER A 251 -7.87 -2.36 12.36
C SER A 251 -8.57 -1.73 11.15
N HIS A 252 -7.94 -0.75 10.48
CA HIS A 252 -8.49 -0.15 9.27
C HIS A 252 -8.40 -1.11 8.08
N GLN A 253 -7.29 -1.85 7.95
CA GLN A 253 -7.16 -2.89 6.91
C GLN A 253 -8.26 -3.96 7.05
N LEU A 254 -8.48 -4.47 8.26
CA LEU A 254 -9.56 -5.44 8.54
C LEU A 254 -10.94 -4.86 8.25
N LEU A 255 -11.20 -3.59 8.57
CA LEU A 255 -12.47 -2.95 8.22
C LEU A 255 -12.69 -2.92 6.71
N ARG A 256 -11.63 -2.72 5.91
CA ARG A 256 -11.72 -2.80 4.43
C ARG A 256 -11.93 -4.22 3.94
N ASP A 257 -11.24 -5.20 4.50
CA ASP A 257 -11.48 -6.62 4.20
C ASP A 257 -12.95 -7.01 4.48
N ALA A 258 -13.51 -6.50 5.59
CA ALA A 258 -14.91 -6.69 5.92
C ALA A 258 -15.84 -6.07 4.86
N HIS A 259 -15.51 -4.86 4.37
CA HIS A 259 -16.20 -4.22 3.26
C HIS A 259 -16.11 -5.02 1.97
N ASP A 260 -14.93 -5.55 1.64
CA ASP A 260 -14.70 -6.31 0.42
C ASP A 260 -15.51 -7.60 0.42
N VAL A 261 -15.61 -8.30 1.55
CA VAL A 261 -16.32 -9.58 1.63
C VAL A 261 -17.83 -9.43 1.83
N LYS A 262 -18.36 -8.24 2.20
CA LYS A 262 -19.77 -8.07 2.63
C LYS A 262 -20.80 -8.52 1.62
N MET A 263 -20.52 -8.35 0.33
CA MET A 263 -21.41 -8.77 -0.76
C MET A 263 -21.41 -10.29 -0.96
N SER A 264 -20.27 -10.95 -0.72
CA SER A 264 -20.14 -12.41 -0.83
C SER A 264 -20.54 -13.15 0.45
N SER A 265 -20.35 -12.55 1.63
CA SER A 265 -20.63 -13.18 2.91
C SER A 265 -20.79 -12.15 4.03
N LYS A 266 -22.04 -11.81 4.36
CA LYS A 266 -22.37 -10.94 5.51
C LYS A 266 -21.83 -11.51 6.84
N LYS A 267 -21.82 -12.84 6.98
CA LYS A 267 -21.25 -13.56 8.14
C LYS A 267 -19.76 -13.24 8.30
N SER A 268 -18.99 -13.41 7.24
CA SER A 268 -17.54 -13.14 7.27
C SER A 268 -17.27 -11.66 7.50
N ALA A 269 -18.02 -10.78 6.85
CA ALA A 269 -17.90 -9.33 7.07
C ALA A 269 -18.17 -8.95 8.53
N LEU A 270 -19.20 -9.52 9.17
CA LEU A 270 -19.48 -9.28 10.59
C LEU A 270 -18.30 -9.70 11.48
N MET A 271 -17.75 -10.89 11.25
CA MET A 271 -16.62 -11.42 12.03
C MET A 271 -15.37 -10.56 11.88
N ILE A 272 -15.02 -10.20 10.64
CA ILE A 272 -13.85 -9.39 10.33
C ILE A 272 -14.04 -7.96 10.87
N SER A 273 -15.23 -7.37 10.72
CA SER A 273 -15.54 -6.03 11.25
C SER A 273 -15.46 -6.00 12.78
N TYR A 274 -15.91 -7.05 13.49
CA TYR A 274 -15.75 -7.11 14.94
C TYR A 274 -14.27 -7.24 15.33
N ALA A 275 -13.50 -8.05 14.60
CA ALA A 275 -12.07 -8.17 14.81
C ALA A 275 -11.34 -6.84 14.58
N ALA A 276 -11.74 -6.07 13.55
CA ALA A 276 -11.24 -4.72 13.30
C ALA A 276 -11.43 -3.80 14.52
N LEU A 277 -12.63 -3.81 15.11
CA LEU A 277 -12.91 -3.02 16.31
C LEU A 277 -12.07 -3.46 17.51
N GLU A 278 -11.98 -4.77 17.77
CA GLU A 278 -11.19 -5.32 18.87
C GLU A 278 -9.70 -4.97 18.75
N VAL A 279 -9.12 -5.17 17.57
CA VAL A 279 -7.74 -4.79 17.26
C VAL A 279 -7.55 -3.28 17.42
N GLY A 280 -8.50 -2.47 16.93
CA GLY A 280 -8.43 -1.01 17.03
C GLY A 280 -8.37 -0.51 18.46
N VAL A 281 -9.25 -1.02 19.33
CA VAL A 281 -9.27 -0.66 20.76
C VAL A 281 -7.96 -1.07 21.45
N LYS A 282 -7.46 -2.28 21.18
CA LYS A 282 -6.20 -2.76 21.77
C LYS A 282 -4.99 -1.96 21.32
N SER A 283 -4.89 -1.68 20.01
CA SER A 283 -3.82 -0.88 19.44
C SER A 283 -3.85 0.53 20.00
N HIS A 284 -5.04 1.14 20.11
CA HIS A 284 -5.19 2.46 20.69
C HIS A 284 -4.70 2.54 22.15
N ILE A 285 -5.12 1.58 22.99
CA ILE A 285 -4.62 1.47 24.36
C ILE A 285 -3.10 1.32 24.39
N SER A 286 -2.55 0.51 23.50
CA SER A 286 -1.10 0.27 23.41
C SER A 286 -0.33 1.52 23.00
N ASN A 287 -0.91 2.34 22.11
CA ASN A 287 -0.31 3.59 21.65
C ASN A 287 -0.35 4.68 22.75
N VAL A 288 -1.48 4.80 23.45
CA VAL A 288 -1.68 5.84 24.48
C VAL A 288 -1.00 5.46 25.81
N VAL A 289 -0.98 4.17 26.16
CA VAL A 289 -0.35 3.65 27.38
C VAL A 289 0.66 2.54 27.03
N PRO A 290 1.86 2.89 26.49
CA PRO A 290 2.85 1.91 26.02
C PRO A 290 3.27 0.89 27.08
N LYS A 291 3.28 1.29 28.36
CA LYS A 291 3.59 0.38 29.49
C LYS A 291 2.59 -0.77 29.64
N SER A 292 1.37 -0.60 29.13
CA SER A 292 0.30 -1.60 29.15
C SER A 292 0.13 -2.32 27.82
N ALA A 293 0.94 -2.01 26.79
CA ALA A 293 0.83 -2.57 25.45
C ALA A 293 0.87 -4.10 25.46
N TRP A 294 1.84 -4.69 26.18
CA TRP A 294 1.94 -6.15 26.27
C TRP A 294 0.66 -6.78 26.84
N LEU A 295 0.08 -6.19 27.88
CA LEU A 295 -1.14 -6.69 28.50
C LEU A 295 -2.34 -6.51 27.56
N ALA A 296 -2.46 -5.36 26.90
CA ALA A 296 -3.55 -5.08 25.96
C ALA A 296 -3.54 -6.04 24.76
N THR A 297 -2.37 -6.41 24.24
CA THR A 297 -2.24 -7.31 23.10
C THR A 297 -2.43 -8.78 23.47
N ASN A 298 -1.92 -9.22 24.62
CA ASN A 298 -1.82 -10.65 24.95
C ASN A 298 -2.89 -11.15 25.92
N ALA A 299 -3.52 -10.29 26.72
CA ALA A 299 -4.56 -10.73 27.63
C ALA A 299 -5.91 -10.94 26.90
N PRO A 300 -6.75 -11.88 27.39
CA PRO A 300 -8.15 -11.92 27.00
C PRO A 300 -8.79 -10.56 27.26
N SER A 301 -9.41 -9.96 26.25
CA SER A 301 -10.02 -8.65 26.43
C SER A 301 -11.31 -8.75 27.24
N PRO A 302 -11.51 -7.85 28.20
CA PRO A 302 -12.84 -7.55 28.73
C PRO A 302 -13.83 -7.23 27.58
N PRO A 303 -15.14 -7.23 27.85
CA PRO A 303 -16.13 -6.81 26.87
C PRO A 303 -15.78 -5.45 26.26
N ILE A 304 -15.69 -5.38 24.93
CA ILE A 304 -15.19 -4.20 24.23
C ILE A 304 -16.03 -2.95 24.53
N ASP A 305 -17.35 -3.11 24.71
CA ASP A 305 -18.23 -2.02 25.11
C ASP A 305 -17.86 -1.42 26.47
N GLN A 306 -17.40 -2.24 27.42
CA GLN A 306 -16.93 -1.78 28.72
C GLN A 306 -15.61 -1.03 28.58
N ILE A 307 -14.65 -1.57 27.83
CA ILE A 307 -13.36 -0.91 27.62
C ILE A 307 -13.57 0.49 27.01
N ILE A 308 -14.37 0.59 25.95
CA ILE A 308 -14.67 1.86 25.29
C ILE A 308 -15.39 2.83 26.25
N ARG A 309 -16.37 2.33 27.01
CA ARG A 309 -17.17 3.18 27.91
C ARG A 309 -16.39 3.69 29.12
N THR A 310 -15.59 2.83 29.75
CA THR A 310 -15.01 3.12 31.07
C THR A 310 -13.52 3.40 30.99
N TYR A 311 -12.76 2.68 30.18
CA TYR A 311 -11.30 2.76 30.21
C TYR A 311 -10.75 3.85 29.28
N ILE A 312 -11.35 4.02 28.08
CA ILE A 312 -10.91 5.06 27.13
C ILE A 312 -10.94 6.48 27.74
N PRO A 313 -11.99 6.91 28.47
CA PRO A 313 -11.97 8.21 29.15
C PRO A 313 -10.89 8.34 30.21
N ILE A 314 -10.56 7.24 30.91
CA ILE A 314 -9.57 7.25 31.98
C ILE A 314 -8.17 7.49 31.40
N ILE A 315 -7.80 6.80 30.31
CA ILE A 315 -6.47 6.96 29.70
C ILE A 315 -6.29 8.31 29.00
N HIS A 316 -7.38 9.01 28.69
CA HIS A 316 -7.40 10.38 28.15
C HIS A 316 -7.84 11.42 29.18
N SER A 317 -7.76 11.11 30.48
CA SER A 317 -8.21 12.03 31.52
C SER A 317 -7.55 13.41 31.40
N GLY A 318 -8.36 14.47 31.44
CA GLY A 318 -7.88 15.86 31.28
C GLY A 318 -7.84 16.37 29.84
N ARG A 319 -8.26 15.56 28.86
CA ARG A 319 -8.48 16.01 27.49
C ARG A 319 -9.93 16.46 27.27
N PRO A 320 -10.18 17.66 26.73
CA PRO A 320 -11.55 18.16 26.51
C PRO A 320 -12.35 17.27 25.56
N GLU A 321 -11.69 16.57 24.64
CA GLU A 321 -12.29 15.69 23.65
C GLU A 321 -13.09 14.53 24.28
N VAL A 322 -12.74 14.10 25.51
CA VAL A 322 -13.40 13.00 26.21
C VAL A 322 -14.29 13.46 27.38
N GLU A 323 -14.41 14.76 27.65
CA GLU A 323 -15.27 15.27 28.74
C GLU A 323 -16.75 14.88 28.54
N ASN A 324 -17.22 14.93 27.29
CA ASN A 324 -18.58 14.58 26.93
C ASN A 324 -18.76 13.11 26.53
N TRP A 325 -17.81 12.21 26.80
CA TRP A 325 -17.82 10.83 26.27
C TRP A 325 -19.10 10.04 26.57
N SER A 326 -19.78 10.33 27.67
CA SER A 326 -21.03 9.67 28.07
C SER A 326 -22.18 9.85 27.05
N VAL A 327 -22.14 10.88 26.21
CA VAL A 327 -23.11 11.12 25.12
C VAL A 327 -23.14 9.99 24.09
N LEU A 328 -22.03 9.23 23.96
CA LEU A 328 -21.93 8.06 23.08
C LEU A 328 -22.52 6.78 23.70
N SER A 329 -23.24 6.86 24.82
CA SER A 329 -23.84 5.70 25.49
C SER A 329 -24.66 4.79 24.58
N ALA A 330 -25.37 5.36 23.60
CA ALA A 330 -26.09 4.61 22.58
C ALA A 330 -25.16 3.77 21.68
N HIS A 331 -24.02 4.34 21.26
CA HIS A 331 -22.99 3.62 20.49
C HIS A 331 -22.37 2.49 21.31
N PHE A 332 -22.12 2.70 22.60
CA PHE A 332 -21.61 1.62 23.48
C PHE A 332 -22.61 0.47 23.58
N ASN A 333 -23.91 0.77 23.66
CA ASN A 333 -24.95 -0.26 23.62
C ASN A 333 -24.96 -0.99 22.27
N GLN A 334 -24.72 -0.29 21.16
CA GLN A 334 -24.57 -0.92 19.85
C GLN A 334 -23.36 -1.86 19.82
N VAL A 335 -22.20 -1.47 20.37
CA VAL A 335 -21.01 -2.36 20.47
C VAL A 335 -21.35 -3.63 21.27
N LYS A 336 -22.11 -3.50 22.36
CA LYS A 336 -22.58 -4.65 23.14
C LYS A 336 -23.46 -5.58 22.31
N GLU A 337 -24.39 -5.04 21.53
CA GLU A 337 -25.22 -5.82 20.61
C GLU A 337 -24.41 -6.44 19.47
N PHE A 338 -23.37 -5.76 18.98
CA PHE A 338 -22.44 -6.29 17.99
C PHE A 338 -21.71 -7.53 18.53
N SER A 339 -21.21 -7.48 19.77
CA SER A 339 -20.58 -8.63 20.44
C SER A 339 -21.54 -9.82 20.58
N LYS A 340 -22.79 -9.57 20.99
CA LYS A 340 -23.83 -10.60 21.04
C LYS A 340 -24.12 -11.22 19.68
N ALA A 341 -24.24 -10.39 18.63
CA ALA A 341 -24.46 -10.86 17.26
C ALA A 341 -23.31 -11.76 16.78
N ARG A 342 -22.06 -11.36 17.04
CA ARG A 342 -20.87 -12.16 16.76
C ARG A 342 -20.90 -13.50 17.48
N ASN A 343 -21.13 -13.50 18.79
CA ASN A 343 -21.17 -14.74 19.59
C ASN A 343 -22.29 -15.67 19.13
N LYS A 344 -23.48 -15.13 18.83
CA LYS A 344 -24.60 -15.92 18.32
C LYS A 344 -24.26 -16.57 16.98
N LEU A 345 -23.63 -15.83 16.07
CA LEU A 345 -23.20 -16.31 14.75
C LEU A 345 -22.12 -17.39 14.86
N THR A 346 -21.15 -17.23 15.75
CA THR A 346 -20.07 -18.21 15.98
C THR A 346 -20.58 -19.49 16.61
N HIS A 347 -21.46 -19.41 17.62
CA HIS A 347 -21.87 -20.58 18.39
C HIS A 347 -23.13 -21.27 17.88
N GLN A 348 -24.07 -20.55 17.26
CA GLN A 348 -25.36 -21.13 16.88
C GLN A 348 -25.46 -21.43 15.39
N GLY A 349 -24.53 -20.95 14.57
CA GLY A 349 -24.51 -21.15 13.11
C GLY A 349 -25.71 -20.60 12.34
N LYS A 350 -26.71 -20.01 13.03
CA LYS A 350 -27.94 -19.49 12.43
C LYS A 350 -27.64 -18.27 11.56
N GLU A 351 -28.29 -18.21 10.39
CA GLU A 351 -28.36 -16.96 9.64
C GLU A 351 -29.07 -15.91 10.48
N LEU A 352 -28.36 -14.81 10.72
CA LEU A 352 -28.90 -13.67 11.42
C LEU A 352 -29.27 -12.62 10.37
N ASN A 353 -30.51 -12.16 10.39
CA ASN A 353 -30.91 -10.98 9.64
C ASN A 353 -30.41 -9.75 10.40
N PHE A 354 -29.22 -9.26 10.05
CA PHE A 354 -28.64 -8.03 10.58
C PHE A 354 -28.25 -7.08 9.45
N ASP A 355 -28.25 -5.81 9.80
CA ASP A 355 -27.72 -4.74 8.96
C ASP A 355 -26.20 -4.67 9.14
N ILE A 356 -25.44 -5.13 8.14
CA ILE A 356 -23.98 -5.09 8.15
C ILE A 356 -23.44 -3.66 8.01
N GLU A 357 -24.13 -2.78 7.29
CA GLU A 357 -23.66 -1.40 7.08
C GLU A 357 -23.67 -0.63 8.39
N LYS A 358 -24.65 -0.90 9.26
CA LYS A 358 -24.69 -0.37 10.63
C LYS A 358 -23.43 -0.72 11.41
N TRP A 359 -22.97 -1.97 11.35
CA TRP A 359 -21.78 -2.42 12.09
C TRP A 359 -20.47 -1.90 11.49
N LEU A 360 -20.39 -1.86 10.15
CA LEU A 360 -19.26 -1.26 9.45
C LEU A 360 -19.13 0.23 9.78
N THR A 361 -20.23 0.98 9.76
CA THR A 361 -20.26 2.41 10.10
C THR A 361 -19.88 2.67 11.55
N LEU A 362 -20.45 1.90 12.50
CA LEU A 362 -20.10 1.99 13.92
C LEU A 362 -18.59 1.74 14.14
N THR A 363 -18.05 0.71 13.49
CA THR A 363 -16.62 0.38 13.59
C THR A 363 -15.78 1.51 13.02
N LYS A 364 -16.12 1.99 11.81
CA LYS A 364 -15.45 3.10 11.14
C LYS A 364 -15.36 4.34 12.04
N ASP A 365 -16.49 4.78 12.59
CA ASP A 365 -16.54 5.98 13.43
C ASP A 365 -15.68 5.82 14.69
N LEU A 366 -15.75 4.66 15.36
CA LEU A 366 -14.93 4.39 16.54
C LEU A 366 -13.42 4.35 16.21
N LEU A 367 -13.01 3.76 15.09
CA LEU A 367 -11.61 3.73 14.67
C LEU A 367 -11.08 5.15 14.40
N TYR A 368 -11.82 6.00 13.68
CA TYR A 368 -11.39 7.37 13.44
C TYR A 368 -11.46 8.26 14.70
N ILE A 369 -12.36 7.98 15.64
CA ILE A 369 -12.29 8.59 16.97
C ILE A 369 -10.97 8.25 17.66
N PHE A 370 -10.53 6.99 17.64
CA PHE A 370 -9.25 6.60 18.24
C PHE A 370 -8.06 7.27 17.55
N ASP A 371 -8.09 7.40 16.22
CA ASP A 371 -7.07 8.14 15.49
C ASP A 371 -7.01 9.60 15.89
N PHE A 372 -8.16 10.26 16.02
CA PHE A 372 -8.25 11.65 16.48
C PHE A 372 -7.70 11.80 17.90
N LEU A 373 -8.07 10.91 18.82
CA LEU A 373 -7.56 10.89 20.19
C LEU A 373 -6.05 10.56 20.26
N GLU A 374 -5.46 9.98 19.22
CA GLU A 374 -4.00 9.81 19.10
C GLU A 374 -3.30 11.07 18.54
N GLY A 375 -4.04 12.15 18.29
CA GLY A 375 -3.51 13.41 17.75
C GLY A 375 -3.59 13.52 16.23
N LYS A 376 -4.29 12.61 15.54
CA LYS A 376 -4.48 12.68 14.08
C LYS A 376 -5.70 13.55 13.76
N GLU A 377 -5.51 14.87 13.80
CA GLU A 377 -6.60 15.85 13.67
C GLU A 377 -7.48 15.66 12.43
N TRP A 378 -6.89 15.23 11.31
CA TRP A 378 -7.58 14.93 10.05
C TRP A 378 -8.65 13.83 10.20
N ALA A 379 -8.51 12.91 11.16
CA ALA A 379 -9.42 11.80 11.35
C ALA A 379 -10.82 12.28 11.76
N SER A 380 -10.93 13.44 12.41
CA SER A 380 -12.22 14.03 12.77
C SER A 380 -13.13 14.23 11.56
N GLY A 381 -12.57 14.60 10.41
CA GLY A 381 -13.32 14.81 9.16
C GLY A 381 -13.86 13.54 8.49
N LEU A 382 -13.58 12.35 9.04
CA LEU A 382 -14.01 11.04 8.52
C LEU A 382 -15.03 10.33 9.43
N ILE A 383 -15.22 10.86 10.64
CA ILE A 383 -16.27 10.44 11.57
C ILE A 383 -17.63 10.90 11.02
N SER A 384 -18.68 10.11 11.20
CA SER A 384 -20.02 10.53 10.78
C SER A 384 -20.46 11.83 11.47
N GLU A 385 -21.17 12.69 10.72
CA GLU A 385 -21.65 13.99 11.22
C GLU A 385 -22.49 13.85 12.50
N GLN A 386 -23.28 12.78 12.60
CA GLN A 386 -24.08 12.50 13.78
C GLN A 386 -23.22 12.29 15.02
N VAL A 387 -22.11 11.55 14.90
CA VAL A 387 -21.20 11.28 16.01
C VAL A 387 -20.39 12.53 16.37
N ILE A 388 -19.91 13.28 15.38
CA ILE A 388 -19.23 14.57 15.59
C ILE A 388 -20.14 15.55 16.35
N ALA A 389 -21.40 15.69 15.92
CA ALA A 389 -22.37 16.57 16.56
C ALA A 389 -22.66 16.17 18.01
N LEU A 390 -22.73 14.88 18.31
CA LEU A 390 -22.89 14.37 19.67
C LEU A 390 -21.69 14.70 20.56
N LEU A 391 -20.48 14.58 20.02
CA LEU A 391 -19.24 14.88 20.73
C LEU A 391 -18.98 16.39 20.88
N GLY A 392 -19.69 17.22 20.11
CA GLY A 392 -19.46 18.66 20.06
C GLY A 392 -18.12 19.01 19.41
N TRP A 393 -17.55 18.10 18.61
CA TRP A 393 -16.31 18.35 17.89
C TRP A 393 -16.59 19.19 16.64
N PHE A 394 -15.63 20.02 16.25
CA PHE A 394 -15.66 20.68 14.95
C PHE A 394 -14.91 19.79 13.97
N SER A 395 -15.52 19.48 12.84
CA SER A 395 -14.80 18.84 11.73
C SER A 395 -13.67 19.78 11.31
N THR A 396 -12.43 19.31 11.29
CA THR A 396 -11.29 20.13 10.82
C THR A 396 -11.41 20.53 9.36
N ARG A 397 -12.16 19.75 8.55
CA ARG A 397 -12.57 20.11 7.18
C ARG A 397 -13.48 21.35 7.13
N ASP A 398 -14.16 21.66 8.23
CA ASP A 398 -15.07 22.78 8.41
C ASP A 398 -14.46 23.89 9.29
N SER A 399 -13.12 23.98 9.38
CA SER A 399 -12.47 25.10 10.08
C SER A 399 -13.12 26.42 9.63
N PRO A 400 -13.52 27.31 10.56
CA PRO A 400 -14.22 28.56 10.24
C PRO A 400 -13.49 29.45 9.23
N GLU A 401 -12.19 29.24 9.04
CA GLU A 401 -11.38 29.93 8.04
C GLU A 401 -11.69 29.49 6.60
N ASN A 402 -12.22 28.28 6.40
CA ASN A 402 -12.60 27.71 5.10
C ASN A 402 -14.12 27.78 4.82
N LEU A 403 -14.94 28.14 5.81
CA LEU A 403 -16.38 28.37 5.66
C LEU A 403 -16.69 29.87 5.71
N TRP A 404 -16.99 30.45 4.54
CA TRP A 404 -17.45 31.84 4.42
C TRP A 404 -18.56 32.17 5.46
N PRO A 405 -18.60 33.39 6.05
CA PRO A 405 -19.41 33.74 7.24
C PRO A 405 -20.91 33.46 7.17
N LYS A 406 -21.51 33.34 5.97
CA LYS A 406 -22.96 33.24 5.78
C LYS A 406 -23.55 31.89 6.19
N THR A 407 -22.75 30.82 6.26
CA THR A 407 -23.24 29.46 6.56
C THR A 407 -23.35 29.22 8.06
N ILE A 408 -22.38 29.70 8.84
CA ILE A 408 -22.37 29.63 10.31
C ILE A 408 -23.54 30.46 10.90
N GLU A 409 -23.84 31.60 10.30
CA GLU A 409 -24.94 32.44 10.76
C GLU A 409 -26.32 31.83 10.45
N ARG A 410 -26.45 31.05 9.37
CA ARG A 410 -27.66 30.26 9.08
C ARG A 410 -27.83 29.09 10.04
N ALA A 411 -26.77 28.34 10.35
CA ALA A 411 -26.84 27.23 11.30
C ALA A 411 -27.20 27.72 12.72
N ARG A 412 -26.59 28.82 13.18
CA ARG A 412 -26.94 29.46 14.46
C ARG A 412 -28.37 30.00 14.48
N LYS A 413 -28.84 30.67 13.42
CA LYS A 413 -30.23 31.15 13.34
C LYS A 413 -31.25 30.00 13.29
N LYS A 414 -30.94 28.88 12.64
CA LYS A 414 -31.83 27.70 12.59
C LYS A 414 -31.92 26.99 13.94
N HIS A 415 -30.83 26.96 14.71
CA HIS A 415 -30.80 26.32 16.03
C HIS A 415 -31.43 27.19 17.14
N LEU A 416 -31.34 28.53 17.02
CA LEU A 416 -31.99 29.49 17.92
C LEU A 416 -33.48 29.70 17.62
N ALA A 417 -33.96 29.34 16.43
CA ALA A 417 -35.35 29.49 16.02
C ALA A 417 -36.29 28.35 16.46
N ASN A 418 -35.79 27.30 17.12
CA ASN A 418 -36.64 26.20 17.62
C ASN A 418 -36.48 25.93 19.13
N PRO A 419 -36.97 26.85 19.99
CA PRO A 419 -36.91 26.71 21.45
C PRO A 419 -37.88 25.64 22.02
N GLU A 420 -38.69 24.96 21.21
CA GLU A 420 -39.66 23.97 21.70
C GLU A 420 -39.07 22.57 21.94
N GLN A 421 -37.89 22.24 21.39
CA GLN A 421 -37.28 20.92 21.63
C GLN A 421 -36.54 20.79 22.97
N THR A 422 -36.21 21.90 23.63
CA THR A 422 -35.51 21.90 24.93
C THR A 422 -36.42 21.74 26.15
N LYS A 423 -37.75 21.69 25.97
CA LYS A 423 -38.72 21.53 27.08
C LYS A 423 -39.18 20.09 27.36
N LYS A 424 -38.72 19.09 26.59
CA LYS A 424 -39.06 17.66 26.84
C LYS A 424 -37.94 16.82 27.46
N ILE A 425 -36.87 17.47 27.91
CA ILE A 425 -35.83 16.82 28.73
C ILE A 425 -35.62 17.69 29.97
N LYS A 426 -36.57 17.61 30.89
CA LYS A 426 -36.39 17.89 32.32
C LYS A 426 -37.26 16.92 33.11
#